data_AF-A0A954UU30-F1
#
_entry.id   AF-A0A954UU30-F1
#
_cell.length_a   1.000
_cell.length_b   1.000
_cell.length_c   1.000
_cell.angle_alpha   90.00
_cell.angle_beta   90.00
_cell.angle_gamma   90.00
#
_symmetry.space_group_name_H-M   'P 1'
#
loop_
_entity.id
_entity.type
_entity.pdbx_description
1 polymer ?
#
loop_
_entity_poly.entity_id
_entity_poly.type
_entity_poly.pdbx_seq_one_letter_code
_entity_poly.pdbx_strand_id
1 'polypeptide(L)'
;MPGGYPVTLRSRRLGAWPNWLLAGMELYQGDPHATAYALFQDDVLAVNNLREWLEQTPWPDNSYLNLYTSRHNGRGAGWFAAPSVGRGALGLVFGNKAMRALLEAPAIHRHRLTNDGHKRIDVVVASTLASLGIQEHVHDPSPLQHRVASTSPVPWRNSTLGHNFNAMSDCFPGEETDARSWIVASQRDGDRPRVGLVGFNTASGIGACNRDLARRLKVDQWLVVPHRHHPEMPFSAPELVKRCAGRHDMDAFRNMCEAVDVVLTVETQFIERQIAIAREHGVKTICIPMLEWLPRAGWPSDVDQFLCPTRDCLETLAKEHPGRCRLVSWPVDTDLFTFTERHVCRRFLFVNGHGGHCGRKGGDVIRAAAELAPEATIIVFDQTGSSWPKSCDVRGEAADSLSLYGEGDVLLLPARFNGIGLEQLEAMASGLPVIATDHPPMTEAPLLGRIRCTTRQESTRRPRAISVADPDPRHLARLMQVWMGREIGEQSRAARQFAESRSWDRQLDRFEAAIQELVR
;
A
#
# COMPACT_ATOMS: atom_id res chain seq x y z
N MET A 1 -17.17 -33.99 21.55
CA MET A 1 -16.76 -33.20 20.37
C MET A 1 -15.48 -32.46 20.77
N PRO A 2 -14.31 -32.80 20.25
CA PRO A 2 -13.08 -32.13 20.66
C PRO A 2 -12.99 -30.76 19.98
N GLY A 3 -12.82 -29.68 20.77
CA GLY A 3 -12.26 -28.42 20.28
C GLY A 3 -13.14 -27.16 20.30
N GLY A 4 -14.44 -27.20 20.62
CA GLY A 4 -15.26 -25.98 20.70
C GLY A 4 -15.54 -25.27 19.36
N TYR A 5 -15.16 -25.87 18.23
CA TYR A 5 -15.45 -25.34 16.90
C TYR A 5 -16.86 -25.69 16.43
N PRO A 6 -17.49 -24.86 15.57
CA PRO A 6 -18.73 -25.22 14.88
C PRO A 6 -18.55 -26.51 14.08
N VAL A 7 -19.50 -27.45 14.23
CA VAL A 7 -19.47 -28.73 13.49
C VAL A 7 -20.78 -28.91 12.73
N THR A 8 -20.68 -29.14 11.42
CA THR A 8 -21.81 -29.54 10.58
C THR A 8 -21.83 -31.06 10.42
N LEU A 9 -22.83 -31.72 11.02
CA LEU A 9 -23.07 -33.16 10.85
C LEU A 9 -24.17 -33.39 9.82
N ARG A 10 -23.95 -34.33 8.89
CA ARG A 10 -24.94 -34.71 7.88
C ARG A 10 -25.47 -36.11 8.17
N SER A 11 -26.79 -36.25 8.21
CA SER A 11 -27.47 -37.52 8.49
C SER A 11 -27.34 -38.56 7.37
N ARG A 12 -27.01 -38.11 6.14
CA ARG A 12 -26.80 -38.97 4.97
C ARG A 12 -25.35 -38.90 4.50
N ARG A 13 -24.79 -40.06 4.10
CA ARG A 13 -23.49 -40.13 3.41
C ARG A 13 -23.61 -39.56 2.00
N LEU A 14 -23.01 -38.40 1.75
CA LEU A 14 -23.07 -37.73 0.44
C LEU A 14 -21.91 -38.11 -0.51
N GLY A 15 -20.77 -38.51 0.06
CA GLY A 15 -19.51 -38.76 -0.67
C GLY A 15 -18.58 -37.54 -0.64
N ALA A 16 -17.37 -37.70 -1.17
CA ALA A 16 -16.32 -36.69 -1.04
C ALA A 16 -16.69 -35.38 -1.76
N TRP A 17 -17.07 -35.45 -3.04
CA TRP A 17 -17.40 -34.26 -3.83
C TRP A 17 -18.54 -33.41 -3.26
N PRO A 18 -19.76 -33.94 -2.96
CA PRO A 18 -20.82 -33.09 -2.42
C PRO A 18 -20.51 -32.53 -1.05
N ASN A 19 -19.79 -33.27 -0.19
CA ASN A 19 -19.34 -32.73 1.08
C ASN A 19 -18.38 -31.57 0.90
N TRP A 20 -17.45 -31.68 -0.05
CA TRP A 20 -16.49 -30.62 -0.39
C TRP A 20 -17.20 -29.36 -0.91
N LEU A 21 -18.11 -29.52 -1.87
CA LEU A 21 -18.86 -28.40 -2.46
C LEU A 21 -19.74 -27.72 -1.42
N LEU A 22 -20.49 -28.48 -0.62
CA LEU A 22 -21.34 -27.92 0.44
C LEU A 22 -20.52 -27.19 1.50
N ALA A 23 -19.35 -27.72 1.89
CA ALA A 23 -18.46 -27.02 2.82
C ALA A 23 -17.98 -25.68 2.25
N GLY A 24 -17.59 -25.63 0.97
CA GLY A 24 -17.23 -24.37 0.31
C GLY A 24 -18.39 -23.36 0.26
N MET A 25 -19.61 -23.82 -0.05
CA MET A 25 -20.81 -22.98 -0.02
C MET A 25 -21.14 -22.48 1.38
N GLU A 26 -21.08 -23.34 2.40
CA GLU A 26 -21.34 -23.00 3.80
C GLU A 26 -20.33 -21.96 4.32
N LEU A 27 -19.04 -22.12 4.02
CA LEU A 27 -18.01 -21.13 4.35
C LEU A 27 -18.28 -19.78 3.69
N TYR A 28 -18.56 -19.77 2.38
CA TYR A 28 -18.84 -18.54 1.64
C TYR A 28 -20.11 -17.83 2.11
N GLN A 29 -21.18 -18.57 2.41
CA GLN A 29 -22.43 -17.98 2.91
C GLN A 29 -22.32 -17.51 4.36
N GLY A 30 -21.48 -18.17 5.17
CA GLY A 30 -21.23 -17.78 6.56
C GLY A 30 -20.45 -16.47 6.68
N ASP A 31 -19.47 -16.27 5.79
CA ASP A 31 -18.73 -15.02 5.67
C ASP A 31 -18.37 -14.73 4.20
N PRO A 32 -19.21 -14.00 3.45
CA PRO A 32 -18.95 -13.70 2.05
C PRO A 32 -17.85 -12.65 1.84
N HIS A 33 -17.38 -12.01 2.92
CA HIS A 33 -16.35 -10.97 2.89
C HIS A 33 -14.97 -11.46 3.36
N ALA A 34 -14.85 -12.73 3.75
CA ALA A 34 -13.57 -13.34 4.08
C ALA A 34 -12.57 -13.12 2.94
N THR A 35 -11.33 -12.73 3.30
CA THR A 35 -10.25 -12.50 2.35
C THR A 35 -9.84 -13.79 1.63
N ALA A 36 -9.90 -14.92 2.34
CA ALA A 36 -9.57 -16.24 1.84
C ALA A 36 -10.42 -17.33 2.48
N TYR A 37 -10.55 -18.46 1.77
CA TYR A 37 -11.24 -19.66 2.22
C TYR A 37 -10.32 -20.87 2.09
N ALA A 38 -10.13 -21.63 3.17
CA ALA A 38 -9.32 -22.84 3.18
C ALA A 38 -10.20 -24.10 3.34
N LEU A 39 -10.00 -25.09 2.47
CA LEU A 39 -10.70 -26.37 2.47
C LEU A 39 -9.68 -27.51 2.55
N PHE A 40 -9.75 -28.28 3.64
CA PHE A 40 -8.88 -29.43 3.89
C PHE A 40 -9.63 -30.74 3.62
N GLN A 41 -8.90 -31.74 3.14
CA GLN A 41 -9.41 -33.04 2.72
C GLN A 41 -8.61 -34.17 3.38
N ASP A 42 -9.29 -35.28 3.69
CA ASP A 42 -8.68 -36.47 4.30
C ASP A 42 -8.02 -36.17 5.68
N ASP A 43 -7.05 -36.98 6.07
CA ASP A 43 -6.23 -36.85 7.27
C ASP A 43 -4.92 -36.10 7.00
N VAL A 44 -4.93 -34.80 7.29
CA VAL A 44 -3.77 -33.92 7.07
C VAL A 44 -2.92 -33.74 8.31
N LEU A 45 -1.61 -33.72 8.11
CA LEU A 45 -0.61 -33.15 8.99
C LEU A 45 -0.21 -31.79 8.43
N ALA A 46 -0.10 -30.81 9.31
CA ALA A 46 0.28 -29.44 8.97
C ALA A 46 1.53 -29.04 9.75
N VAL A 47 2.32 -28.16 9.17
CA VAL A 47 3.36 -27.43 9.91
C VAL A 47 2.74 -26.50 10.98
N ASN A 48 3.50 -26.20 12.04
CA ASN A 48 3.09 -25.26 13.07
C ASN A 48 2.90 -23.84 12.50
N ASN A 49 1.91 -23.11 13.03
CA ASN A 49 1.56 -21.73 12.65
C ASN A 49 1.24 -21.55 11.14
N LEU A 50 0.69 -22.59 10.51
CA LEU A 50 0.29 -22.57 9.09
C LEU A 50 -0.66 -21.40 8.76
N ARG A 51 -1.62 -21.11 9.64
CA ARG A 51 -2.60 -20.04 9.43
C ARG A 51 -1.93 -18.67 9.42
N GLU A 52 -1.15 -18.38 10.46
CA GLU A 52 -0.45 -17.11 10.62
C GLU A 52 0.52 -16.87 9.45
N TRP A 53 1.17 -17.93 8.97
CA TRP A 53 2.00 -17.87 7.77
C TRP A 53 1.18 -17.56 6.51
N LEU A 54 0.05 -18.23 6.28
CA LEU A 54 -0.81 -17.97 5.11
C LEU A 54 -1.43 -16.57 5.11
N GLU A 55 -1.72 -16.02 6.29
CA GLU A 55 -2.24 -14.65 6.46
C GLU A 55 -1.18 -13.58 6.18
N GLN A 56 0.11 -13.90 6.31
CA GLN A 56 1.23 -12.97 6.14
C GLN A 56 2.03 -13.16 4.83
N THR A 57 1.86 -14.29 4.16
CA THR A 57 2.63 -14.61 2.95
C THR A 57 1.99 -13.94 1.73
N PRO A 58 2.76 -13.25 0.86
CA PRO A 58 2.24 -12.73 -0.40
C PRO A 58 1.69 -13.84 -1.30
N TRP A 59 0.50 -13.63 -1.87
CA TRP A 59 -0.13 -14.58 -2.78
C TRP A 59 0.29 -14.29 -4.22
N PRO A 60 0.58 -15.31 -5.03
CA PRO A 60 0.73 -15.11 -6.46
C PRO A 60 -0.56 -14.54 -7.07
N ASP A 61 -0.43 -13.58 -7.98
CA ASP A 61 -1.59 -12.96 -8.61
C ASP A 61 -2.45 -13.97 -9.37
N ASN A 62 -3.77 -13.76 -9.32
CA ASN A 62 -4.77 -14.55 -10.03
C ASN A 62 -4.59 -16.07 -9.82
N SER A 63 -4.35 -16.47 -8.57
CA SER A 63 -4.05 -17.86 -8.22
C SER A 63 -4.99 -18.44 -7.16
N TYR A 64 -4.91 -19.75 -7.00
CA TYR A 64 -5.32 -20.45 -5.79
C TYR A 64 -4.16 -21.32 -5.30
N LEU A 65 -4.11 -21.55 -3.99
CA LEU A 65 -3.01 -22.25 -3.34
C LEU A 65 -3.38 -23.71 -3.10
N ASN A 66 -2.50 -24.62 -3.51
CA ASN A 66 -2.50 -26.00 -3.09
C ASN A 66 -1.39 -26.20 -2.06
N LEU A 67 -1.80 -26.45 -0.81
CA LEU A 67 -0.91 -26.58 0.33
C LEU A 67 -0.18 -27.92 0.40
N TYR A 68 -0.36 -28.77 -0.62
CA TYR A 68 0.33 -30.04 -0.74
C TYR A 68 1.10 -30.11 -2.06
N THR A 69 2.41 -30.37 -1.95
CA THR A 69 3.29 -30.51 -3.11
C THR A 69 3.59 -31.97 -3.34
N SER A 70 2.95 -32.56 -4.35
CA SER A 70 3.26 -33.92 -4.78
C SER A 70 4.50 -33.95 -5.67
N ARG A 71 5.13 -35.12 -5.81
CA ARG A 71 6.22 -35.38 -6.78
C ARG A 71 5.88 -35.02 -8.23
N HIS A 72 4.59 -34.90 -8.58
CA HIS A 72 4.14 -34.54 -9.93
C HIS A 72 3.92 -33.03 -10.13
N ASN A 73 3.94 -32.24 -9.06
CA ASN A 73 3.79 -30.78 -9.14
C ASN A 73 5.14 -30.09 -9.41
N GLY A 74 6.26 -30.82 -9.49
CA GLY A 74 7.59 -30.24 -9.68
C GLY A 74 8.23 -29.80 -8.34
N ARG A 75 9.37 -29.10 -8.45
CA ARG A 75 10.12 -28.51 -7.33
C ARG A 75 10.36 -27.03 -7.63
N GLY A 76 10.38 -26.22 -6.59
CA GLY A 76 10.64 -24.78 -6.66
C GLY A 76 11.19 -24.29 -5.32
N ALA A 77 11.40 -22.99 -5.17
CA ALA A 77 11.65 -22.39 -3.86
C ALA A 77 10.49 -21.45 -3.55
N GLY A 78 9.80 -21.66 -2.43
CA GLY A 78 8.61 -20.87 -2.11
C GLY A 78 7.39 -21.28 -2.94
N TRP A 79 6.51 -20.32 -3.26
CA TRP A 79 5.35 -20.52 -4.14
C TRP A 79 5.78 -20.58 -5.60
N PHE A 80 5.31 -21.58 -6.34
CA PHE A 80 5.54 -21.71 -7.77
C PHE A 80 4.32 -22.29 -8.49
N ALA A 81 4.15 -21.93 -9.76
CA ALA A 81 3.04 -22.40 -10.57
C ALA A 81 3.17 -23.90 -10.84
N ALA A 82 2.10 -24.66 -10.58
CA ALA A 82 2.10 -26.09 -10.84
C ALA A 82 2.13 -26.36 -12.36
N PRO A 83 3.09 -27.17 -12.87
CA PRO A 83 3.22 -27.49 -14.30
C PRO A 83 2.13 -28.43 -14.79
N SER A 84 1.43 -29.13 -13.88
CA SER A 84 0.24 -29.90 -14.18
C SER A 84 -0.85 -29.61 -13.15
N VAL A 85 -2.06 -29.44 -13.66
CA VAL A 85 -3.22 -28.92 -12.93
C VAL A 85 -3.91 -30.06 -12.15
N GLY A 86 -4.15 -29.86 -10.86
CA GLY A 86 -5.12 -30.62 -10.07
C GLY A 86 -4.71 -32.04 -9.69
N ARG A 87 -3.48 -32.25 -9.21
CA ARG A 87 -3.04 -33.55 -8.68
C ARG A 87 -2.79 -33.49 -7.17
N GLY A 88 -3.55 -34.30 -6.43
CA GLY A 88 -3.20 -34.71 -5.07
C GLY A 88 -3.47 -33.67 -3.98
N ALA A 89 -4.38 -32.73 -4.20
CA ALA A 89 -4.65 -31.65 -3.25
C ALA A 89 -5.20 -32.17 -1.90
N LEU A 90 -4.52 -31.81 -0.81
CA LEU A 90 -4.96 -32.09 0.57
C LEU A 90 -5.56 -30.87 1.27
N GLY A 91 -5.08 -29.68 0.91
CA GLY A 91 -5.59 -28.41 1.40
C GLY A 91 -5.55 -27.41 0.27
N LEU A 92 -6.70 -26.80 -0.01
CA LEU A 92 -6.83 -25.76 -1.04
C LEU A 92 -7.22 -24.45 -0.38
N VAL A 93 -6.57 -23.36 -0.77
CA VAL A 93 -6.88 -22.01 -0.29
C VAL A 93 -7.23 -21.13 -1.49
N PHE A 94 -8.37 -20.44 -1.39
CA PHE A 94 -8.91 -19.60 -2.44
C PHE A 94 -9.06 -18.17 -1.92
N GLY A 95 -8.59 -17.19 -2.68
CA GLY A 95 -8.97 -15.80 -2.43
C GLY A 95 -10.46 -15.60 -2.69
N ASN A 96 -11.05 -14.57 -2.11
CA ASN A 96 -12.50 -14.32 -2.22
C ASN A 96 -13.03 -14.39 -3.66
N LYS A 97 -12.36 -13.70 -4.58
CA LYS A 97 -12.70 -13.67 -6.01
C LYS A 97 -12.65 -15.07 -6.64
N ALA A 98 -11.64 -15.86 -6.32
CA ALA A 98 -11.47 -17.21 -6.87
C ALA A 98 -12.53 -18.18 -6.34
N MET A 99 -12.85 -18.12 -5.03
CA MET A 99 -13.92 -18.92 -4.43
C MET A 99 -15.27 -18.59 -5.07
N ARG A 100 -15.59 -17.29 -5.19
CA ARG A 100 -16.84 -16.85 -5.84
C ARG A 100 -16.93 -17.35 -7.28
N ALA A 101 -15.88 -17.15 -8.07
CA ALA A 101 -15.83 -17.59 -9.46
C ALA A 101 -15.97 -19.12 -9.59
N LEU A 102 -15.37 -19.88 -8.66
CA LEU A 102 -15.51 -21.33 -8.60
C LEU A 102 -16.95 -21.76 -8.32
N LEU A 103 -17.58 -21.18 -7.28
CA LEU A 103 -18.95 -21.54 -6.89
C LEU A 103 -20.00 -21.14 -7.93
N GLU A 104 -19.74 -20.08 -8.69
CA GLU A 104 -20.59 -19.65 -9.81
C GLU A 104 -20.42 -20.52 -11.07
N ALA A 105 -19.31 -21.27 -11.18
CA ALA A 105 -19.00 -22.03 -12.38
C ALA A 105 -19.95 -23.23 -12.58
N PRO A 106 -20.65 -23.34 -13.73
CA PRO A 106 -21.55 -24.46 -13.99
C PRO A 106 -20.87 -25.83 -13.95
N ALA A 107 -19.58 -25.91 -14.27
CA ALA A 107 -18.81 -27.16 -14.28
C ALA A 107 -18.77 -27.84 -12.90
N ILE A 108 -18.70 -27.05 -11.82
CA ILE A 108 -18.66 -27.54 -10.44
C ILE A 108 -19.98 -28.22 -10.07
N HIS A 109 -21.11 -27.61 -10.42
CA HIS A 109 -22.43 -28.20 -10.16
C HIS A 109 -22.70 -29.43 -11.04
N ARG A 110 -22.27 -29.39 -12.30
CA ARG A 110 -22.48 -30.48 -13.27
C ARG A 110 -21.63 -31.71 -13.00
N HIS A 111 -20.47 -31.58 -12.35
CA HIS A 111 -19.60 -32.72 -12.04
C HIS A 111 -20.34 -33.85 -11.32
N ARG A 112 -21.27 -33.48 -10.42
CA ARG A 112 -22.10 -34.42 -9.68
C ARG A 112 -22.91 -35.37 -10.58
N LEU A 113 -23.26 -34.94 -11.78
CA LEU A 113 -24.08 -35.70 -12.73
C LEU A 113 -23.24 -36.67 -13.58
N THR A 114 -21.92 -36.67 -13.42
CA THR A 114 -21.01 -37.56 -14.17
C THR A 114 -20.79 -38.89 -13.46
N ASN A 115 -20.29 -39.89 -14.19
CA ASN A 115 -19.88 -41.19 -13.62
C ASN A 115 -18.78 -41.05 -12.54
N ASP A 116 -18.05 -39.93 -12.54
CA ASP A 116 -17.01 -39.61 -11.56
C ASP A 116 -17.48 -38.60 -10.49
N GLY A 117 -18.78 -38.25 -10.43
CA GLY A 117 -19.36 -37.18 -9.61
C GLY A 117 -19.29 -37.35 -8.09
N HIS A 118 -18.53 -38.33 -7.61
CA HIS A 118 -18.22 -38.58 -6.20
C HIS A 118 -16.71 -38.52 -5.89
N LYS A 119 -15.84 -38.39 -6.89
CA LYS A 119 -14.36 -38.42 -6.81
C LYS A 119 -13.74 -37.32 -7.70
N ARG A 120 -12.40 -37.25 -7.74
CA ARG A 120 -11.62 -36.30 -8.58
C ARG A 120 -11.90 -34.82 -8.27
N ILE A 121 -11.92 -34.48 -6.98
CA ILE A 121 -12.16 -33.12 -6.49
C ILE A 121 -11.10 -32.16 -7.07
N ASP A 122 -9.84 -32.55 -6.92
CA ASP A 122 -8.65 -31.84 -7.40
C ASP A 122 -8.74 -31.51 -8.89
N VAL A 123 -9.00 -32.51 -9.74
CA VAL A 123 -9.08 -32.31 -11.19
C VAL A 123 -10.17 -31.31 -11.58
N VAL A 124 -11.36 -31.43 -10.99
CA VAL A 124 -12.52 -30.61 -11.37
C VAL A 124 -12.35 -29.16 -10.93
N VAL A 125 -11.87 -28.95 -9.70
CA VAL A 125 -11.57 -27.60 -9.19
C VAL A 125 -10.51 -26.95 -10.06
N ALA A 126 -9.42 -27.67 -10.29
CA ALA A 126 -8.26 -27.13 -10.98
C ALA A 126 -8.55 -26.85 -12.46
N SER A 127 -9.26 -27.75 -13.17
CA SER A 127 -9.68 -27.50 -14.56
C SER A 127 -10.66 -26.33 -14.69
N THR A 128 -11.56 -26.19 -13.70
CA THR A 128 -12.54 -25.08 -13.71
C THR A 128 -11.82 -23.76 -13.52
N LEU A 129 -10.94 -23.65 -12.53
CA LEU A 129 -10.18 -22.42 -12.26
C LEU A 129 -9.24 -22.07 -13.42
N ALA A 130 -8.56 -23.06 -14.00
CA ALA A 130 -7.72 -22.85 -15.17
C ALA A 130 -8.54 -22.28 -16.36
N SER A 131 -9.78 -22.76 -16.58
CA SER A 131 -10.66 -22.22 -17.63
C SER A 131 -11.09 -20.77 -17.39
N LEU A 132 -10.98 -20.29 -16.14
CA LEU A 132 -11.25 -18.91 -15.74
C LEU A 132 -9.96 -18.07 -15.66
N GLY A 133 -8.83 -18.64 -16.10
CA GLY A 133 -7.52 -18.00 -16.07
C GLY A 133 -6.86 -18.00 -14.68
N ILE A 134 -7.40 -18.72 -13.70
CA ILE A 134 -6.88 -18.76 -12.32
C ILE A 134 -5.90 -19.94 -12.19
N GLN A 135 -4.65 -19.65 -11.81
CA GLN A 135 -3.54 -20.61 -11.82
C GLN A 135 -3.33 -21.32 -10.47
N GLU A 136 -3.09 -22.63 -10.50
CA GLU A 136 -2.68 -23.39 -9.30
C GLU A 136 -1.22 -23.08 -8.94
N HIS A 137 -0.99 -22.75 -7.67
CA HIS A 137 0.35 -22.62 -7.09
C HIS A 137 0.55 -23.60 -5.93
N VAL A 138 1.74 -24.18 -5.87
CA VAL A 138 2.20 -25.10 -4.82
C VAL A 138 3.44 -24.51 -4.13
N HIS A 139 3.78 -25.00 -2.93
CA HIS A 139 4.91 -24.47 -2.15
C HIS A 139 5.95 -25.55 -1.85
N ASP A 140 7.23 -25.20 -1.93
CA ASP A 140 8.34 -26.06 -1.52
C ASP A 140 9.21 -25.32 -0.50
N PRO A 141 9.27 -25.79 0.77
CA PRO A 141 8.75 -27.07 1.28
C PRO A 141 7.21 -27.18 1.32
N SER A 142 6.67 -28.40 1.27
CA SER A 142 5.22 -28.65 1.32
C SER A 142 4.66 -28.26 2.71
N PRO A 143 3.62 -27.42 2.80
CA PRO A 143 3.00 -27.06 4.09
C PRO A 143 2.18 -28.19 4.72
N LEU A 144 1.63 -29.09 3.91
CA LEU A 144 0.84 -30.24 4.35
C LEU A 144 1.44 -31.56 3.90
N GLN A 145 1.03 -32.63 4.58
CA GLN A 145 1.22 -34.02 4.17
C GLN A 145 0.07 -34.90 4.70
N HIS A 146 -0.11 -36.10 4.17
CA HIS A 146 -1.00 -37.09 4.79
C HIS A 146 -0.46 -37.57 6.13
N ARG A 147 -1.36 -37.96 7.03
CA ARG A 147 -1.00 -38.66 8.26
C ARG A 147 -0.69 -40.14 7.97
N VAL A 148 0.49 -40.61 8.39
CA VAL A 148 0.83 -42.03 8.30
C VAL A 148 0.33 -42.74 9.57
N ALA A 149 -0.54 -43.73 9.42
CA ALA A 149 -0.89 -44.63 10.53
C ALA A 149 0.31 -45.55 10.83
N SER A 150 0.83 -45.51 12.06
CA SER A 150 1.99 -46.27 12.53
C SER A 150 1.82 -47.80 12.54
N THR A 151 0.65 -48.31 12.17
CA THR A 151 0.29 -49.73 12.25
C THR A 151 0.16 -50.44 10.90
N SER A 152 0.35 -49.74 9.77
CA SER A 152 0.22 -50.35 8.44
C SER A 152 1.59 -50.86 7.94
N PRO A 153 1.76 -52.16 7.66
CA PRO A 153 3.02 -52.74 7.18
C PRO A 153 3.37 -52.36 5.72
N VAL A 154 2.57 -51.48 5.10
CA VAL A 154 2.73 -51.04 3.71
C VAL A 154 2.73 -49.50 3.69
N PRO A 155 3.89 -48.85 3.50
CA PRO A 155 4.04 -47.38 3.67
C PRO A 155 3.12 -46.51 2.81
N TRP A 156 2.58 -47.06 1.71
CA TRP A 156 1.78 -46.36 0.69
C TRP A 156 0.26 -46.56 0.79
N ARG A 157 -0.24 -47.31 1.78
CA ARG A 157 -1.68 -47.56 1.99
C ARG A 157 -2.21 -46.80 3.21
N ASN A 158 -2.26 -45.48 3.15
CA ASN A 158 -2.67 -44.64 4.29
C ASN A 158 -3.45 -43.39 3.84
N SER A 159 -4.52 -43.55 3.07
CA SER A 159 -5.53 -42.52 2.87
C SER A 159 -6.87 -43.08 3.31
N THR A 160 -7.62 -42.35 4.13
CA THR A 160 -8.96 -42.77 4.56
C THR A 160 -9.94 -42.80 3.38
N LEU A 161 -9.61 -42.08 2.31
CA LEU A 161 -10.33 -42.06 1.03
C LEU A 161 -9.88 -43.16 0.04
N GLY A 162 -8.91 -44.01 0.40
CA GLY A 162 -8.58 -45.25 -0.34
C GLY A 162 -7.68 -45.09 -1.56
N HIS A 163 -6.92 -43.99 -1.67
CA HIS A 163 -5.98 -43.77 -2.77
C HIS A 163 -4.66 -44.54 -2.56
N ASN A 164 -4.28 -45.39 -3.52
CA ASN A 164 -3.09 -46.28 -3.47
C ASN A 164 -1.79 -45.65 -4.01
N PHE A 165 -1.76 -44.35 -4.31
CA PHE A 165 -0.62 -43.73 -4.99
C PHE A 165 -0.30 -42.35 -4.37
N ASN A 166 0.96 -42.20 -3.93
CA ASN A 166 1.61 -40.95 -3.50
C ASN A 166 1.32 -40.48 -2.05
N ALA A 167 1.51 -41.36 -1.06
CA ALA A 167 1.12 -41.06 0.32
C ALA A 167 1.90 -39.91 0.99
N MET A 168 3.10 -39.54 0.53
CA MET A 168 3.97 -38.59 1.25
C MET A 168 4.58 -37.57 0.29
N SER A 169 4.54 -36.29 0.64
CA SER A 169 5.37 -35.27 -0.01
C SER A 169 6.83 -35.42 0.44
N ASP A 170 7.78 -35.59 -0.49
CA ASP A 170 9.21 -35.70 -0.11
C ASP A 170 9.82 -34.35 0.33
N CYS A 171 9.05 -33.25 0.31
CA CYS A 171 9.49 -31.95 0.82
C CYS A 171 8.66 -31.42 1.99
N PHE A 172 7.84 -32.27 2.64
CA PHE A 172 7.22 -31.89 3.90
C PHE A 172 8.29 -31.93 5.01
N PRO A 173 8.52 -30.83 5.75
CA PRO A 173 9.64 -30.72 6.69
C PRO A 173 9.34 -31.27 8.09
N GLY A 174 8.08 -31.67 8.36
CA GLY A 174 7.63 -32.19 9.65
C GLY A 174 6.75 -31.20 10.40
N GLU A 175 5.83 -31.72 11.23
CA GLU A 175 4.82 -30.95 11.99
C GLU A 175 5.44 -29.90 12.93
N GLU A 176 6.61 -30.20 13.49
CA GLU A 176 7.33 -29.31 14.40
C GLU A 176 7.91 -28.06 13.71
N THR A 177 7.93 -28.04 12.37
CA THR A 177 8.44 -26.90 11.61
C THR A 177 7.52 -25.69 11.81
N ASP A 178 8.07 -24.57 12.26
CA ASP A 178 7.33 -23.31 12.36
C ASP A 178 7.29 -22.60 11.00
N ALA A 179 6.12 -22.56 10.37
CA ALA A 179 5.91 -21.91 9.07
C ALA A 179 6.26 -20.42 9.08
N ARG A 180 6.24 -19.75 10.25
CA ARG A 180 6.67 -18.34 10.37
C ARG A 180 8.15 -18.16 10.03
N SER A 181 8.98 -19.20 10.22
CA SER A 181 10.38 -19.16 9.78
C SER A 181 10.51 -19.05 8.26
N TRP A 182 9.48 -19.45 7.51
CA TRP A 182 9.44 -19.30 6.06
C TRP A 182 9.09 -17.89 5.64
N ILE A 183 8.50 -17.05 6.51
CA ILE A 183 8.36 -15.61 6.24
C ILE A 183 9.75 -14.96 6.10
N VAL A 184 10.74 -15.49 6.83
CA VAL A 184 12.14 -15.07 6.79
C VAL A 184 12.91 -15.76 5.65
N ALA A 185 12.60 -17.04 5.35
CA ALA A 185 13.32 -17.82 4.33
C ALA A 185 12.75 -17.72 2.90
N SER A 186 11.46 -17.46 2.72
CA SER A 186 10.84 -17.09 1.43
C SER A 186 11.21 -15.66 1.02
N GLN A 187 11.93 -14.96 1.89
CA GLN A 187 12.63 -13.70 1.64
C GLN A 187 14.15 -13.91 1.67
N ARG A 188 14.67 -15.03 1.14
CA ARG A 188 16.06 -15.04 0.65
C ARG A 188 16.13 -14.17 -0.60
N ASP A 189 16.24 -12.86 -0.37
CA ASP A 189 17.08 -11.79 -0.95
C ASP A 189 17.93 -12.00 -2.23
N GLY A 190 17.73 -13.06 -3.00
CA GLY A 190 18.47 -13.27 -4.24
C GLY A 190 17.89 -12.57 -5.46
N ASP A 191 16.61 -12.16 -5.42
CA ASP A 191 15.87 -11.73 -6.62
C ASP A 191 15.11 -10.39 -6.47
N ARG A 192 15.11 -9.79 -5.26
CA ARG A 192 14.61 -8.42 -5.08
C ARG A 192 15.78 -7.44 -5.15
N PRO A 193 15.62 -6.29 -5.83
CA PRO A 193 16.62 -5.23 -5.76
C PRO A 193 16.83 -4.75 -4.33
N ARG A 194 18.10 -4.56 -3.94
CA ARG A 194 18.48 -3.87 -2.71
C ARG A 194 18.27 -2.38 -2.88
N VAL A 195 17.54 -1.77 -1.94
CA VAL A 195 17.04 -0.40 -2.05
C VAL A 195 17.76 0.54 -1.09
N GLY A 196 18.43 1.54 -1.64
CA GLY A 196 18.96 2.68 -0.89
C GLY A 196 17.98 3.85 -0.88
N LEU A 197 17.76 4.48 0.26
CA LEU A 197 17.02 5.74 0.40
C LEU A 197 18.00 6.86 0.79
N VAL A 198 17.91 8.02 0.15
CA VAL A 198 18.70 9.20 0.52
C VAL A 198 17.77 10.38 0.80
N GLY A 199 17.89 10.97 1.98
CA GLY A 199 17.13 12.17 2.33
C GLY A 199 17.16 12.53 3.81
N PHE A 200 16.33 13.51 4.18
CA PHE A 200 16.19 13.98 5.56
C PHE A 200 15.34 13.04 6.42
N ASN A 201 15.68 12.92 7.70
CA ASN A 201 14.81 12.37 8.75
C ASN A 201 14.41 13.47 9.75
N THR A 202 13.57 14.43 9.33
CA THR A 202 13.19 15.59 10.16
C THR A 202 11.66 15.72 10.29
N ALA A 203 11.18 16.62 11.14
CA ALA A 203 9.74 16.91 11.26
C ALA A 203 9.12 17.64 10.03
N SER A 204 9.89 17.84 8.96
CA SER A 204 9.39 18.42 7.71
C SER A 204 8.55 17.43 6.89
N GLY A 205 7.78 17.93 5.91
CA GLY A 205 7.03 17.08 4.99
C GLY A 205 7.91 16.09 4.20
N ILE A 206 9.09 16.51 3.74
CA ILE A 206 10.05 15.61 3.08
C ILE A 206 10.59 14.57 4.06
N GLY A 207 10.84 14.97 5.31
CA GLY A 207 11.23 14.03 6.36
C GLY A 207 10.14 13.00 6.68
N ALA A 208 8.87 13.40 6.65
CA ALA A 208 7.74 12.48 6.77
C ALA A 208 7.69 11.52 5.57
N CYS A 209 7.82 12.03 4.34
CA CYS A 209 7.86 11.19 3.15
C CYS A 209 8.94 10.10 3.21
N ASN A 210 10.16 10.47 3.61
CA ASN A 210 11.27 9.52 3.73
C ASN A 210 11.03 8.48 4.82
N ARG A 211 10.47 8.88 5.98
CA ARG A 211 10.09 7.92 7.03
C ARG A 211 9.01 6.96 6.56
N ASP A 212 8.02 7.44 5.82
CA ASP A 212 6.94 6.59 5.32
C ASP A 212 7.49 5.56 4.34
N LEU A 213 8.37 5.97 3.42
CA LEU A 213 9.12 5.05 2.56
C LEU A 213 9.94 4.06 3.38
N ALA A 214 10.74 4.52 4.33
CA ALA A 214 11.59 3.65 5.15
C ALA A 214 10.78 2.66 6.03
N ARG A 215 9.56 3.00 6.44
CA ARG A 215 8.68 2.12 7.22
C ARG A 215 7.94 1.10 6.36
N ARG A 216 7.45 1.54 5.20
CA ARG A 216 6.48 0.78 4.40
C ARG A 216 7.12 0.06 3.21
N LEU A 217 8.18 0.64 2.63
CA LEU A 217 9.00 -0.01 1.61
C LEU A 217 10.15 -0.78 2.27
N LYS A 218 10.54 -1.91 1.68
CA LYS A 218 11.72 -2.69 2.11
C LYS A 218 13.03 -1.98 1.72
N VAL A 219 13.35 -0.89 2.44
CA VAL A 219 14.62 -0.16 2.30
C VAL A 219 15.72 -0.91 3.04
N ASP A 220 16.84 -1.16 2.36
CA ASP A 220 18.00 -1.86 2.90
C ASP A 220 18.98 -0.92 3.59
N GLN A 221 19.12 0.30 3.07
CA GLN A 221 19.91 1.36 3.69
C GLN A 221 19.25 2.71 3.51
N TRP A 222 19.19 3.50 4.58
CA TRP A 222 18.78 4.89 4.53
C TRP A 222 19.95 5.80 4.91
N LEU A 223 20.53 6.49 3.93
CA LEU A 223 21.52 7.53 4.14
C LEU A 223 20.84 8.85 4.53
N VAL A 224 20.87 9.15 5.82
CA VAL A 224 20.30 10.36 6.40
C VAL A 224 21.29 11.51 6.27
N VAL A 225 20.86 12.56 5.56
CA VAL A 225 21.63 13.79 5.40
C VAL A 225 21.22 14.79 6.50
N PRO A 226 22.17 15.44 7.19
CA PRO A 226 21.82 16.42 8.22
C PRO A 226 21.12 17.64 7.62
N HIS A 227 20.05 18.09 8.27
CA HIS A 227 19.31 19.29 7.87
C HIS A 227 19.79 20.52 8.66
N ARG A 228 19.89 21.67 7.99
CA ARG A 228 20.44 22.91 8.60
C ARG A 228 19.58 23.50 9.73
N HIS A 229 18.26 23.33 9.63
CA HIS A 229 17.29 24.04 10.49
C HIS A 229 16.40 23.13 11.34
N HIS A 230 16.41 21.83 11.10
CA HIS A 230 15.49 20.90 11.75
C HIS A 230 16.30 19.72 12.28
N PRO A 231 16.14 19.36 13.57
CA PRO A 231 16.85 18.23 14.14
C PRO A 231 16.38 16.91 13.52
N GLU A 232 17.26 15.90 13.60
CA GLU A 232 16.92 14.52 13.26
C GLU A 232 15.87 14.00 14.24
N MET A 233 14.86 13.29 13.73
CA MET A 233 13.81 12.65 14.53
C MET A 233 14.21 11.21 14.88
N PRO A 234 13.80 10.68 16.05
CA PRO A 234 13.93 9.26 16.34
C PRO A 234 13.26 8.39 15.26
N PHE A 235 13.85 7.24 14.94
CA PHE A 235 13.32 6.26 14.00
C PHE A 235 13.36 4.86 14.60
N SER A 236 12.33 4.06 14.35
CA SER A 236 12.12 2.76 15.01
C SER A 236 13.09 1.66 14.57
N ALA A 237 13.73 1.81 13.40
CA ALA A 237 14.70 0.87 12.83
C ALA A 237 16.07 1.56 12.64
N PRO A 238 16.81 1.86 13.73
CA PRO A 238 18.06 2.62 13.68
C PRO A 238 19.19 1.90 12.90
N GLU A 239 19.11 0.58 12.73
CA GLU A 239 20.06 -0.23 11.97
C GLU A 239 20.08 0.08 10.47
N LEU A 240 18.93 0.50 9.92
CA LEU A 240 18.79 0.94 8.53
C LEU A 240 19.47 2.29 8.30
N VAL A 241 19.58 3.11 9.34
CA VAL A 241 20.03 4.50 9.25
C VAL A 241 21.55 4.58 9.21
N LYS A 242 22.08 5.03 8.08
CA LYS A 242 23.47 5.46 7.91
C LYS A 242 23.51 6.99 7.90
N ARG A 243 24.54 7.58 8.51
CA ARG A 243 24.69 9.04 8.59
C ARG A 243 25.86 9.49 7.76
N CYS A 244 25.70 10.61 7.07
CA CYS A 244 26.79 11.32 6.41
C CYS A 244 27.08 12.65 7.11
N ALA A 245 28.27 13.20 6.89
CA ALA A 245 28.67 14.50 7.43
C ALA A 245 27.92 15.68 6.77
N GLY A 246 27.27 15.45 5.62
CA GLY A 246 26.51 16.45 4.88
C GLY A 246 26.50 16.18 3.39
N ARG A 247 26.01 17.16 2.62
CA ARG A 247 25.85 17.05 1.16
C ARG A 247 27.16 16.76 0.39
N HIS A 248 28.31 17.08 0.96
CA HIS A 248 29.63 16.92 0.34
C HIS A 248 30.30 15.58 0.71
N ASP A 249 29.66 14.78 1.55
CA ASP A 249 30.16 13.46 1.95
C ASP A 249 29.83 12.42 0.86
N MET A 250 30.53 12.54 -0.26
CA MET A 250 30.39 11.63 -1.41
C MET A 250 30.86 10.21 -1.07
N ASP A 251 31.80 10.06 -0.14
CA ASP A 251 32.35 8.77 0.25
C ASP A 251 31.31 7.92 0.98
N ALA A 252 30.53 8.52 1.89
CA ALA A 252 29.39 7.84 2.52
C ALA A 252 28.37 7.35 1.48
N PHE A 253 28.14 8.13 0.42
CA PHE A 253 27.24 7.73 -0.66
C PHE A 253 27.83 6.65 -1.58
N ARG A 254 29.14 6.69 -1.88
CA ARG A 254 29.84 5.61 -2.61
C ARG A 254 29.73 4.28 -1.85
N ASN A 255 29.98 4.30 -0.54
CA ASN A 255 29.84 3.12 0.32
C ASN A 255 28.41 2.55 0.29
N MET A 256 27.39 3.41 0.24
CA MET A 256 26.00 2.95 0.07
C MET A 256 25.79 2.31 -1.30
N CYS A 257 26.34 2.89 -2.39
CA CYS A 257 26.22 2.35 -3.75
C CYS A 257 26.83 0.95 -3.90
N GLU A 258 27.82 0.57 -3.09
CA GLU A 258 28.36 -0.80 -3.08
C GLU A 258 27.36 -1.83 -2.51
N ALA A 259 26.39 -1.37 -1.71
CA ALA A 259 25.47 -2.22 -0.95
C ALA A 259 24.05 -2.31 -1.55
N VAL A 260 23.72 -1.49 -2.55
CA VAL A 260 22.36 -1.37 -3.10
C VAL A 260 22.35 -1.47 -4.63
N ASP A 261 21.21 -1.86 -5.20
CA ASP A 261 21.02 -1.98 -6.65
C ASP A 261 20.27 -0.76 -7.23
N VAL A 262 19.51 -0.07 -6.39
CA VAL A 262 18.77 1.16 -6.73
C VAL A 262 18.80 2.17 -5.60
N VAL A 263 18.81 3.46 -5.93
CA VAL A 263 18.69 4.58 -5.00
C VAL A 263 17.41 5.38 -5.26
N LEU A 264 16.60 5.53 -4.21
CA LEU A 264 15.43 6.41 -4.19
C LEU A 264 15.77 7.74 -3.53
N THR A 265 15.21 8.81 -4.07
CA THR A 265 15.26 10.13 -3.46
C THR A 265 13.95 10.88 -3.67
N VAL A 266 13.54 11.65 -2.66
CA VAL A 266 12.33 12.49 -2.72
C VAL A 266 12.77 13.94 -2.93
N GLU A 267 12.11 14.64 -3.85
CA GLU A 267 12.32 16.06 -4.21
C GLU A 267 13.60 16.37 -4.98
N THR A 268 14.77 16.02 -4.44
CA THR A 268 16.08 16.45 -4.97
C THR A 268 17.15 15.39 -4.73
N GLN A 269 18.27 15.44 -5.46
CA GLN A 269 19.50 14.83 -4.97
C GLN A 269 20.01 15.59 -3.74
N PHE A 270 20.37 14.87 -2.68
CA PHE A 270 20.86 15.44 -1.42
C PHE A 270 22.39 15.41 -1.31
N ILE A 271 23.02 14.46 -2.00
CA ILE A 271 24.48 14.37 -2.09
C ILE A 271 24.95 15.04 -3.39
N GLU A 272 26.06 15.75 -3.32
CA GLU A 272 26.69 16.31 -4.51
C GLU A 272 27.07 15.20 -5.50
N ARG A 273 26.71 15.38 -6.77
CA ARG A 273 26.90 14.38 -7.83
C ARG A 273 26.22 13.03 -7.55
N GLN A 274 25.21 12.95 -6.67
CA GLN A 274 24.50 11.70 -6.30
C GLN A 274 24.15 10.84 -7.52
N ILE A 275 23.49 11.43 -8.52
CA ILE A 275 23.05 10.68 -9.71
C ILE A 275 24.24 10.20 -10.55
N ALA A 276 25.26 11.04 -10.71
CA ALA A 276 26.48 10.66 -11.43
C ALA A 276 27.25 9.55 -10.72
N ILE A 277 27.35 9.61 -9.38
CA ILE A 277 28.03 8.59 -8.57
C ILE A 277 27.27 7.26 -8.63
N ALA A 278 25.94 7.26 -8.52
CA ALA A 278 25.15 6.04 -8.66
C ALA A 278 25.42 5.36 -10.02
N ARG A 279 25.41 6.16 -11.10
CA ARG A 279 25.73 5.70 -12.45
C ARG A 279 27.14 5.13 -12.58
N GLU A 280 28.15 5.76 -11.96
CA GLU A 280 29.54 5.27 -11.91
C GLU A 280 29.64 3.87 -11.29
N HIS A 281 28.72 3.50 -10.38
CA HIS A 281 28.68 2.21 -9.71
C HIS A 281 27.67 1.22 -10.33
N GLY A 282 27.04 1.58 -11.45
CA GLY A 282 26.01 0.75 -12.08
C GLY A 282 24.69 0.67 -11.29
N VAL A 283 24.48 1.56 -10.32
CA VAL A 283 23.29 1.61 -9.47
C VAL A 283 22.21 2.46 -10.14
N LYS A 284 20.97 1.95 -10.18
CA LYS A 284 19.82 2.66 -10.77
C LYS A 284 19.34 3.80 -9.88
N THR A 285 18.74 4.82 -10.47
CA THR A 285 18.25 6.00 -9.75
C THR A 285 16.77 6.26 -9.98
N ILE A 286 16.05 6.41 -8.87
CA ILE A 286 14.63 6.79 -8.85
C ILE A 286 14.48 8.12 -8.12
N CYS A 287 13.78 9.07 -8.75
CA CYS A 287 13.38 10.31 -8.11
C CYS A 287 11.85 10.37 -7.97
N ILE A 288 11.36 10.68 -6.76
CA ILE A 288 9.96 11.05 -6.50
C ILE A 288 9.92 12.58 -6.41
N PRO A 289 9.57 13.28 -7.51
CA PRO A 289 9.77 14.71 -7.61
C PRO A 289 8.71 15.51 -6.85
N MET A 290 9.13 16.60 -6.22
CA MET A 290 8.25 17.74 -5.96
C MET A 290 8.47 18.70 -7.11
N LEU A 291 7.50 18.79 -8.02
CA LEU A 291 7.67 19.45 -9.31
C LEU A 291 8.22 20.87 -9.14
N GLU A 292 7.73 21.61 -8.14
CA GLU A 292 8.11 22.99 -7.84
C GLU A 292 9.56 23.21 -7.39
N TRP A 293 10.28 22.13 -7.08
CA TRP A 293 11.67 22.14 -6.61
C TRP A 293 12.61 21.34 -7.51
N LEU A 294 12.08 20.61 -8.50
CA LEU A 294 12.89 19.88 -9.46
C LEU A 294 13.45 20.84 -10.53
N PRO A 295 14.79 20.91 -10.74
CA PRO A 295 15.34 21.69 -11.85
C PRO A 295 14.97 21.09 -13.21
N ARG A 296 14.93 21.92 -14.26
CA ARG A 296 14.64 21.44 -15.63
C ARG A 296 15.84 20.78 -16.33
N ALA A 297 17.05 21.05 -15.83
CA ALA A 297 18.29 20.63 -16.46
C ALA A 297 19.32 20.23 -15.39
N GLY A 298 20.41 19.61 -15.85
CA GLY A 298 21.44 19.04 -14.97
C GLY A 298 21.06 17.62 -14.57
N TRP A 299 21.20 17.30 -13.28
CA TRP A 299 21.04 15.95 -12.75
C TRP A 299 19.70 15.25 -13.09
N PRO A 300 18.54 15.93 -13.26
CA PRO A 300 17.29 15.24 -13.59
C PRO A 300 17.35 14.56 -14.96
N SER A 301 18.17 15.07 -15.88
CA SER A 301 18.38 14.46 -17.20
C SER A 301 19.04 13.08 -17.13
N ASP A 302 19.74 12.79 -16.03
CA ASP A 302 20.48 11.55 -15.83
C ASP A 302 19.76 10.55 -14.92
N VAL A 303 18.61 10.92 -14.36
CA VAL A 303 17.76 10.02 -13.57
C VAL A 303 17.19 8.93 -14.48
N ASP A 304 17.21 7.69 -14.01
CA ASP A 304 16.71 6.54 -14.77
C ASP A 304 15.17 6.51 -14.78
N GLN A 305 14.53 6.79 -13.64
CA GLN A 305 13.06 6.83 -13.54
C GLN A 305 12.53 7.88 -12.55
N PHE A 306 11.43 8.52 -12.92
CA PHE A 306 10.60 9.37 -12.07
C PHE A 306 9.34 8.64 -11.65
N LEU A 307 9.09 8.54 -10.34
CA LEU A 307 7.81 8.11 -9.79
C LEU A 307 7.00 9.36 -9.46
N CYS A 308 6.17 9.78 -10.41
CA CYS A 308 5.39 11.01 -10.31
C CYS A 308 4.25 10.82 -9.30
N PRO A 309 4.21 11.62 -8.20
CA PRO A 309 3.20 11.44 -7.16
C PRO A 309 1.81 11.93 -7.55
N THR A 310 1.71 12.73 -8.62
CA THR A 310 0.47 13.36 -9.10
C THR A 310 0.40 13.28 -10.61
N ARG A 311 -0.81 13.35 -11.17
CA ARG A 311 -1.01 13.35 -12.61
C ARG A 311 -0.43 14.60 -13.27
N ASP A 312 -0.57 15.76 -12.63
CA ASP A 312 0.05 17.01 -13.09
C ASP A 312 1.58 16.91 -13.20
N CYS A 313 2.20 16.25 -12.21
CA CYS A 313 3.63 15.95 -12.24
C CYS A 313 3.99 15.03 -13.41
N LEU A 314 3.23 13.94 -13.62
CA LEU A 314 3.45 13.04 -14.75
C LEU A 314 3.33 13.76 -16.09
N GLU A 315 2.25 14.51 -16.30
CA GLU A 315 1.99 15.20 -17.56
C GLU A 315 3.04 16.26 -17.88
N THR A 316 3.60 16.90 -16.84
CA THR A 316 4.68 17.86 -17.01
C THR A 316 6.00 17.15 -17.31
N LEU A 317 6.40 16.16 -16.50
CA LEU A 317 7.71 15.52 -16.64
C LEU A 317 7.79 14.56 -17.83
N ALA A 318 6.71 13.91 -18.24
CA ALA A 318 6.72 13.04 -19.42
C ALA A 318 7.05 13.80 -20.71
N LYS A 319 6.79 15.12 -20.77
CA LYS A 319 7.20 15.99 -21.88
C LYS A 319 8.71 16.28 -21.86
N GLU A 320 9.31 16.35 -20.69
CA GLU A 320 10.72 16.68 -20.49
C GLU A 320 11.62 15.44 -20.51
N HIS A 321 11.10 14.30 -20.03
CA HIS A 321 11.79 13.03 -19.86
C HIS A 321 10.93 11.87 -20.38
N PRO A 322 10.69 11.79 -21.70
CA PRO A 322 9.82 10.78 -22.29
C PRO A 322 10.36 9.36 -22.01
N GLY A 323 9.45 8.45 -21.65
CA GLY A 323 9.77 7.06 -21.33
C GLY A 323 10.37 6.82 -19.95
N ARG A 324 10.60 7.86 -19.15
CA ARG A 324 11.19 7.75 -17.79
C ARG A 324 10.22 8.08 -16.66
N CYS A 325 8.98 8.40 -16.95
CA CYS A 325 8.01 8.85 -15.94
C CYS A 325 6.89 7.82 -15.74
N ARG A 326 6.60 7.47 -14.48
CA ARG A 326 5.49 6.58 -14.10
C ARG A 326 4.64 7.25 -13.04
N LEU A 327 3.32 7.21 -13.19
CA LEU A 327 2.41 7.66 -12.13
C LEU A 327 2.38 6.62 -11.01
N VAL A 328 2.92 6.99 -9.85
CA VAL A 328 2.77 6.26 -8.59
C VAL A 328 2.33 7.28 -7.56
N SER A 329 1.03 7.37 -7.35
CA SER A 329 0.50 8.42 -6.49
C SER A 329 0.92 8.23 -5.05
N TRP A 330 1.20 9.35 -4.39
CA TRP A 330 1.70 9.30 -3.02
C TRP A 330 0.67 8.64 -2.08
N PRO A 331 1.10 7.66 -1.29
CA PRO A 331 0.21 6.97 -0.37
C PRO A 331 0.01 7.71 0.96
N VAL A 332 -1.05 7.36 1.68
CA VAL A 332 -1.27 7.80 3.06
C VAL A 332 -1.39 6.60 4.00
N ASP A 333 -0.86 6.75 5.21
CA ASP A 333 -0.94 5.72 6.23
C ASP A 333 -2.30 5.79 6.95
N THR A 334 -3.29 5.09 6.42
CA THR A 334 -4.66 5.10 6.94
C THR A 334 -4.80 4.49 8.33
N ASP A 335 -3.79 3.79 8.83
CA ASP A 335 -3.76 3.20 10.16
C ASP A 335 -3.27 4.20 11.22
N LEU A 336 -2.39 5.14 10.81
CA LEU A 336 -1.91 6.22 11.68
C LEU A 336 -2.97 7.31 11.90
N PHE A 337 -3.82 7.54 10.90
CA PHE A 337 -4.88 8.55 10.97
C PHE A 337 -6.22 7.93 11.35
N THR A 338 -6.61 8.09 12.61
CA THR A 338 -7.90 7.64 13.14
C THR A 338 -9.04 8.25 12.35
N PHE A 339 -9.80 7.41 11.65
CA PHE A 339 -11.02 7.84 10.98
C PHE A 339 -12.08 8.21 12.02
N THR A 340 -12.67 9.40 11.88
CA THR A 340 -13.87 9.79 12.61
C THR A 340 -14.87 10.34 11.60
N GLU A 341 -16.08 9.79 11.54
CA GLU A 341 -17.07 10.31 10.61
C GLU A 341 -17.52 11.71 11.05
N ARG A 342 -17.47 12.67 10.12
CA ARG A 342 -17.97 14.03 10.34
C ARG A 342 -19.39 14.11 9.81
N HIS A 343 -20.35 14.34 10.70
CA HIS A 343 -21.77 14.40 10.31
C HIS A 343 -22.23 15.80 9.92
N VAL A 344 -21.73 16.85 10.58
CA VAL A 344 -22.15 18.24 10.36
C VAL A 344 -20.92 19.15 10.37
N CYS A 345 -20.82 20.07 9.42
CA CYS A 345 -19.74 21.06 9.38
C CYS A 345 -19.99 22.16 10.41
N ARG A 346 -19.39 22.06 11.60
CA ARG A 346 -19.46 23.10 12.65
C ARG A 346 -18.21 23.97 12.68
N ARG A 347 -17.06 23.41 12.30
CA ARG A 347 -15.75 24.06 12.39
C ARG A 347 -14.92 23.73 11.16
N PHE A 348 -14.31 24.75 10.59
CA PHE A 348 -13.29 24.61 9.58
C PHE A 348 -11.91 24.44 10.23
N LEU A 349 -11.00 23.73 9.56
CA LEU A 349 -9.61 23.56 9.97
C LEU A 349 -8.68 24.16 8.92
N PHE A 350 -7.67 24.90 9.36
CA PHE A 350 -6.57 25.36 8.52
C PHE A 350 -5.22 25.09 9.20
N VAL A 351 -4.32 24.38 8.52
CA VAL A 351 -2.98 24.08 9.03
C VAL A 351 -1.96 24.98 8.34
N ASN A 352 -1.61 26.09 9.00
CA ASN A 352 -0.62 27.03 8.48
C ASN A 352 0.81 26.51 8.69
N GLY A 353 1.07 25.87 9.83
CA GLY A 353 2.42 25.51 10.26
C GLY A 353 3.33 26.75 10.30
N HIS A 354 4.51 26.69 9.68
CA HIS A 354 5.40 27.84 9.51
C HIS A 354 5.02 28.77 8.32
N GLY A 355 3.77 28.74 7.84
CA GLY A 355 3.27 29.54 6.70
C GLY A 355 3.63 29.01 5.32
N GLY A 356 4.56 28.06 5.25
CA GLY A 356 5.07 27.50 4.00
C GLY A 356 5.91 28.51 3.20
N HIS A 357 6.63 28.00 2.19
CA HIS A 357 7.49 28.85 1.37
C HIS A 357 6.68 29.95 0.65
N CYS A 358 7.07 31.22 0.86
CA CYS A 358 6.42 32.40 0.28
C CYS A 358 4.88 32.43 0.48
N GLY A 359 4.39 31.95 1.63
CA GLY A 359 2.95 31.97 1.94
C GLY A 359 2.13 31.04 1.05
N ARG A 360 2.73 30.00 0.46
CA ARG A 360 2.01 29.12 -0.49
C ARG A 360 0.78 28.44 0.10
N LYS A 361 0.69 28.32 1.43
CA LYS A 361 -0.45 27.70 2.13
C LYS A 361 -1.72 28.54 2.07
N GLY A 362 -1.62 29.83 1.72
CA GLY A 362 -2.77 30.71 1.56
C GLY A 362 -3.31 31.28 2.88
N GLY A 363 -2.47 31.45 3.90
CA GLY A 363 -2.91 32.02 5.19
C GLY A 363 -3.51 33.42 5.07
N ASP A 364 -3.03 34.22 4.11
CA ASP A 364 -3.63 35.51 3.75
C ASP A 364 -5.03 35.39 3.15
N VAL A 365 -5.27 34.35 2.34
CA VAL A 365 -6.61 34.02 1.79
C VAL A 365 -7.56 33.64 2.91
N ILE A 366 -7.11 32.82 3.88
CA ILE A 366 -7.91 32.45 5.06
C ILE A 366 -8.28 33.68 5.87
N ARG A 367 -7.32 34.58 6.14
CA ARG A 367 -7.61 35.82 6.89
C ARG A 367 -8.68 36.67 6.19
N ALA A 368 -8.52 36.92 4.90
CA ALA A 368 -9.49 37.69 4.13
C ALA A 368 -10.86 36.99 4.07
N ALA A 369 -10.91 35.66 3.95
CA ALA A 369 -12.17 34.92 3.95
C ALA A 369 -12.87 34.95 5.33
N ALA A 370 -12.11 34.83 6.41
CA ALA A 370 -12.61 34.87 7.79
C ALA A 370 -13.17 36.24 8.19
N GLU A 371 -12.65 37.34 7.63
CA GLU A 371 -13.23 38.68 7.78
C GLU A 371 -14.58 38.83 7.06
N LEU A 372 -14.76 38.14 5.94
CA LEU A 372 -15.98 38.17 5.12
C LEU A 372 -17.07 37.21 5.62
N ALA A 373 -16.69 36.20 6.40
CA ALA A 373 -17.58 35.21 7.00
C ALA A 373 -17.28 35.06 8.51
N PRO A 374 -17.47 36.12 9.33
CA PRO A 374 -17.12 36.11 10.75
C PRO A 374 -17.93 35.10 11.59
N GLU A 375 -19.08 34.65 11.09
CA GLU A 375 -19.90 33.59 11.68
C GLU A 375 -19.29 32.19 11.53
N ALA A 376 -18.35 32.00 10.60
CA ALA A 376 -17.70 30.72 10.37
C ALA A 376 -16.53 30.53 11.34
N THR A 377 -16.63 29.53 12.21
CA THR A 377 -15.53 29.16 13.11
C THR A 377 -14.41 28.44 12.36
N ILE A 378 -13.19 28.94 12.48
CA ILE A 378 -11.99 28.33 11.88
C ILE A 378 -10.98 28.03 13.00
N ILE A 379 -10.54 26.78 13.09
CA ILE A 379 -9.38 26.39 13.90
C ILE A 379 -8.13 26.57 13.05
N VAL A 380 -7.16 27.32 13.55
CA VAL A 380 -5.93 27.64 12.83
C VAL A 380 -4.72 27.17 13.61
N PHE A 381 -3.99 26.19 13.09
CA PHE A 381 -2.67 25.82 13.63
C PHE A 381 -1.58 26.69 12.99
N ASP A 382 -1.04 27.65 13.74
CA ASP A 382 -0.05 28.62 13.29
C ASP A 382 1.19 28.64 14.19
N GLN A 383 2.36 28.54 13.55
CA GLN A 383 3.66 28.63 14.22
C GLN A 383 4.44 29.87 13.77
N THR A 384 3.78 30.85 13.12
CA THR A 384 4.43 32.05 12.59
C THR A 384 4.26 33.26 13.50
N GLY A 385 3.31 33.22 14.44
CA GLY A 385 2.91 34.38 15.23
C GLY A 385 2.13 35.41 14.41
N SER A 386 1.50 34.97 13.31
CA SER A 386 0.67 35.84 12.48
C SER A 386 -0.57 36.31 13.26
N SER A 387 -1.02 37.53 13.00
CA SER A 387 -2.31 38.01 13.49
C SER A 387 -3.45 37.38 12.68
N TRP A 388 -4.52 36.96 13.36
CA TRP A 388 -5.69 36.33 12.75
C TRP A 388 -7.00 37.03 13.19
N PRO A 389 -8.05 37.02 12.36
CA PRO A 389 -9.37 37.51 12.74
C PRO A 389 -9.93 36.84 13.99
N LYS A 390 -10.82 37.53 14.72
CA LYS A 390 -11.43 37.01 15.96
C LYS A 390 -12.27 35.74 15.78
N SER A 391 -12.73 35.47 14.56
CA SER A 391 -13.44 34.23 14.20
C SER A 391 -12.52 33.00 14.12
N CYS A 392 -11.20 33.21 14.15
CA CYS A 392 -10.22 32.14 14.16
C CYS A 392 -9.81 31.78 15.60
N ASP A 393 -9.96 30.50 15.95
CA ASP A 393 -9.36 29.88 17.13
C ASP A 393 -7.92 29.47 16.79
N VAL A 394 -6.95 30.32 17.17
CA VAL A 394 -5.54 30.14 16.82
C VAL A 394 -4.82 29.30 17.86
N ARG A 395 -4.11 28.28 17.38
CA ARG A 395 -3.37 27.31 18.17
C ARG A 395 -1.92 27.28 17.72
N GLY A 396 -1.03 27.02 18.67
CA GLY A 396 0.39 26.88 18.42
C GLY A 396 0.75 25.55 17.76
N GLU A 397 1.95 25.07 18.05
CA GLU A 397 2.39 23.74 17.64
C GLU A 397 1.49 22.65 18.26
N ALA A 398 0.99 21.74 17.43
CA ALA A 398 0.28 20.56 17.89
C ALA A 398 1.26 19.56 18.53
N ALA A 399 0.77 18.74 19.46
CA ALA A 399 1.60 17.74 20.13
C ALA A 399 2.25 16.76 19.15
N ASP A 400 1.53 16.40 18.09
CA ASP A 400 2.02 15.63 16.95
C ASP A 400 1.18 15.92 15.69
N SER A 401 1.67 15.48 14.53
CA SER A 401 0.97 15.67 13.25
C SER A 401 -0.34 14.88 13.13
N LEU A 402 -0.53 13.82 13.92
CA LEU A 402 -1.74 12.98 13.88
C LEU A 402 -2.92 13.69 14.55
N SER A 403 -2.64 14.44 15.61
CA SER A 403 -3.64 15.18 16.38
C SER A 403 -4.24 16.38 15.63
N LEU A 404 -3.57 16.89 14.59
CA LEU A 404 -3.99 18.07 13.83
C LEU A 404 -5.40 17.95 13.25
N TYR A 405 -5.77 16.76 12.78
CA TYR A 405 -7.01 16.53 12.06
C TYR A 405 -8.17 16.11 12.96
N GLY A 406 -7.97 16.03 14.28
CA GLY A 406 -9.02 15.64 15.23
C GLY A 406 -10.09 16.71 15.44
N GLU A 407 -9.78 17.99 15.20
CA GLU A 407 -10.53 19.09 15.82
C GLU A 407 -11.48 19.84 14.89
N GLY A 408 -11.28 19.70 13.58
CA GLY A 408 -12.13 20.27 12.55
C GLY A 408 -13.07 19.25 11.92
N ASP A 409 -14.06 19.77 11.21
CA ASP A 409 -15.01 18.98 10.43
C ASP A 409 -14.68 19.02 8.93
N VAL A 410 -14.11 20.13 8.44
CA VAL A 410 -13.73 20.34 7.03
C VAL A 410 -12.37 21.03 6.97
N LEU A 411 -11.45 20.51 6.15
CA LEU A 411 -10.16 21.15 5.90
C LEU A 411 -10.30 22.26 4.85
N LEU A 412 -9.75 23.44 5.12
CA LEU A 412 -9.54 24.51 4.16
C LEU A 412 -8.11 24.45 3.62
N LEU A 413 -7.97 24.28 2.31
CA LEU A 413 -6.68 24.19 1.63
C LEU A 413 -6.58 25.20 0.48
N PRO A 414 -6.51 26.52 0.75
CA PRO A 414 -6.31 27.56 -0.27
C PRO A 414 -4.84 27.63 -0.71
N ALA A 415 -4.21 26.48 -0.93
CA ALA A 415 -2.82 26.44 -1.32
C ALA A 415 -2.65 26.95 -2.75
N ARG A 416 -1.59 27.72 -2.99
CA ARG A 416 -1.23 28.29 -4.29
C ARG A 416 -0.57 27.27 -5.22
N PHE A 417 0.13 26.30 -4.64
CA PHE A 417 0.74 25.15 -5.31
C PHE A 417 1.13 24.09 -4.28
N ASN A 418 1.29 22.84 -4.72
CA ASN A 418 1.66 21.71 -3.88
C ASN A 418 2.30 20.61 -4.73
N GLY A 419 3.39 19.98 -4.27
CA GLY A 419 3.97 18.83 -4.97
C GLY A 419 3.13 17.56 -4.85
N ILE A 420 2.67 17.23 -3.63
CA ILE A 420 1.87 16.03 -3.32
C ILE A 420 0.46 16.38 -2.85
N GLY A 421 0.35 17.27 -1.86
CA GLY A 421 -0.89 17.42 -1.10
C GLY A 421 -1.01 16.51 0.13
N LEU A 422 0.08 16.26 0.87
CA LEU A 422 0.07 15.42 2.09
C LEU A 422 -1.06 15.80 3.05
N GLU A 423 -1.17 17.08 3.39
CA GLU A 423 -2.22 17.61 4.29
C GLU A 423 -3.64 17.24 3.85
N GLN A 424 -3.87 17.22 2.53
CA GLN A 424 -5.15 16.82 1.97
C GLN A 424 -5.42 15.32 2.19
N LEU A 425 -4.42 14.48 1.94
CA LEU A 425 -4.54 13.03 2.11
C LEU A 425 -4.72 12.65 3.58
N GLU A 426 -3.96 13.27 4.48
CA GLU A 426 -4.02 13.04 5.93
C GLU A 426 -5.37 13.48 6.52
N ALA A 427 -5.89 14.64 6.09
CA ALA A 427 -7.22 15.10 6.48
C ALA A 427 -8.31 14.13 5.99
N MET A 428 -8.22 13.69 4.74
CA MET A 428 -9.17 12.72 4.17
C MET A 428 -9.09 11.37 4.88
N ALA A 429 -7.90 10.89 5.23
CA ALA A 429 -7.71 9.68 6.03
C ALA A 429 -8.37 9.79 7.41
N SER A 430 -8.35 10.99 8.00
CA SER A 430 -8.99 11.31 9.30
C SER A 430 -10.51 11.56 9.18
N GLY A 431 -11.06 11.54 7.97
CA GLY A 431 -12.49 11.71 7.68
C GLY A 431 -12.94 13.14 7.39
N LEU A 432 -12.02 14.10 7.19
CA LEU A 432 -12.38 15.49 6.87
C LEU A 432 -12.57 15.63 5.35
N PRO A 433 -13.76 16.05 4.89
CA PRO A 433 -13.90 16.61 3.55
C PRO A 433 -13.03 17.85 3.38
N VAL A 434 -12.65 18.16 2.14
CA VAL A 434 -11.70 19.25 1.86
C VAL A 434 -12.30 20.27 0.92
N ILE A 435 -12.21 21.56 1.28
CA ILE A 435 -12.39 22.69 0.38
C ILE A 435 -11.00 23.17 -0.05
N ALA A 436 -10.67 23.07 -1.33
CA ALA A 436 -9.33 23.40 -1.83
C ALA A 436 -9.35 24.31 -3.06
N THR A 437 -8.22 24.93 -3.35
CA THR A 437 -8.01 25.69 -4.60
C THR A 437 -8.31 24.83 -5.81
N ASP A 438 -9.04 25.37 -6.79
CA ASP A 438 -9.35 24.71 -8.06
C ASP A 438 -8.13 24.69 -9.00
N HIS A 439 -7.06 24.06 -8.54
CA HIS A 439 -5.79 23.95 -9.23
C HIS A 439 -5.11 22.63 -8.90
N PRO A 440 -4.39 21.99 -9.84
CA PRO A 440 -3.62 20.79 -9.53
C PRO A 440 -2.53 21.03 -8.46
N PRO A 441 -2.15 19.98 -7.69
CA PRO A 441 -2.73 18.64 -7.70
C PRO A 441 -3.97 18.51 -6.80
N MET A 442 -4.41 19.59 -6.14
CA MET A 442 -5.49 19.54 -5.14
C MET A 442 -6.81 19.04 -5.73
N THR A 443 -7.02 19.24 -7.02
CA THR A 443 -8.21 18.82 -7.77
C THR A 443 -8.19 17.35 -8.20
N GLU A 444 -7.12 16.60 -7.94
CA GLU A 444 -7.03 15.16 -8.21
C GLU A 444 -7.77 14.30 -7.18
N ALA A 445 -8.23 14.90 -6.08
CA ALA A 445 -9.03 14.27 -5.04
C ALA A 445 -10.48 14.78 -5.07
N PRO A 446 -11.46 14.05 -4.51
CA PRO A 446 -12.82 14.55 -4.34
C PRO A 446 -12.84 15.73 -3.37
N LEU A 447 -13.40 16.85 -3.80
CA LEU A 447 -13.46 18.09 -3.01
C LEU A 447 -14.90 18.40 -2.61
N LEU A 448 -15.08 18.85 -1.36
CA LEU A 448 -16.33 19.43 -0.87
C LEU A 448 -16.64 20.76 -1.57
N GLY A 449 -15.59 21.52 -1.87
CA GLY A 449 -15.69 22.80 -2.57
C GLY A 449 -14.39 23.16 -3.30
N ARG A 450 -14.54 23.80 -4.46
CA ARG A 450 -13.44 24.25 -5.32
C ARG A 450 -13.32 25.76 -5.25
N ILE A 451 -12.26 26.28 -4.66
CA ILE A 451 -12.02 27.72 -4.54
C ILE A 451 -11.57 28.21 -5.92
N ARG A 452 -12.35 29.13 -6.52
CA ARG A 452 -11.97 29.81 -7.76
C ARG A 452 -10.62 30.49 -7.58
N CYS A 453 -9.78 30.41 -8.59
CA CYS A 453 -8.49 31.05 -8.59
C CYS A 453 -8.16 31.63 -9.95
N THR A 454 -7.28 32.62 -9.97
CA THR A 454 -6.52 32.94 -11.18
C THR A 454 -5.20 32.17 -11.16
N THR A 455 -4.56 32.00 -12.31
CA THR A 455 -3.29 31.27 -12.41
C THR A 455 -2.25 32.13 -13.10
N ARG A 456 -1.01 32.10 -12.60
CA ARG A 456 0.14 32.74 -13.23
C ARG A 456 1.31 31.76 -13.30
N GLN A 457 2.20 31.97 -14.27
CA GLN A 457 3.49 31.29 -14.29
C GLN A 457 4.49 32.06 -13.43
N GLU A 458 5.18 31.38 -12.52
CA GLU A 458 6.19 31.98 -11.65
C GLU A 458 7.48 31.15 -11.70
N SER A 459 8.61 31.83 -11.99
CA SER A 459 9.95 31.22 -12.03
C SER A 459 10.93 31.86 -11.04
N THR A 460 10.64 33.05 -10.55
CA THR A 460 11.50 33.76 -9.61
C THR A 460 11.56 33.00 -8.29
N ARG A 461 12.77 32.62 -7.85
CA ARG A 461 13.06 31.84 -6.63
C ARG A 461 12.87 30.32 -6.74
N ARG A 462 12.64 29.78 -7.94
CA ARG A 462 12.51 28.34 -8.18
C ARG A 462 13.42 27.87 -9.31
N PRO A 463 13.81 26.58 -9.30
CA PRO A 463 14.66 26.03 -10.34
C PRO A 463 13.90 25.75 -11.65
N ARG A 464 12.57 25.91 -11.64
CA ARG A 464 11.71 25.88 -12.83
C ARG A 464 10.52 26.84 -12.69
N ALA A 465 9.93 27.22 -13.83
CA ALA A 465 8.63 27.87 -13.84
C ALA A 465 7.53 26.87 -13.45
N ILE A 466 6.63 27.29 -12.57
CA ILE A 466 5.44 26.54 -12.18
C ILE A 466 4.18 27.38 -12.33
N SER A 467 3.04 26.70 -12.47
CA SER A 467 1.74 27.33 -12.33
C SER A 467 1.46 27.59 -10.84
N VAL A 468 1.23 28.86 -10.51
CA VAL A 468 0.86 29.33 -9.17
C VAL A 468 -0.56 29.85 -9.23
N ALA A 469 -1.43 29.27 -8.41
CA ALA A 469 -2.80 29.72 -8.24
C ALA A 469 -2.88 30.88 -7.23
N ASP A 470 -3.78 31.81 -7.49
CA ASP A 470 -4.19 32.87 -6.56
C ASP A 470 -5.68 32.69 -6.22
N PRO A 471 -5.99 32.03 -5.09
CA PRO A 471 -7.37 31.71 -4.71
C PRO A 471 -8.18 32.95 -4.31
N ASP A 472 -9.45 33.00 -4.71
CA ASP A 472 -10.38 34.10 -4.38
C ASP A 472 -10.91 33.96 -2.93
N PRO A 473 -10.51 34.84 -2.00
CA PRO A 473 -10.97 34.78 -0.61
C PRO A 473 -12.48 35.05 -0.48
N ARG A 474 -13.09 35.81 -1.40
CA ARG A 474 -14.54 36.04 -1.40
C ARG A 474 -15.29 34.77 -1.78
N HIS A 475 -14.73 33.97 -2.69
CA HIS A 475 -15.33 32.67 -3.03
C HIS A 475 -15.17 31.68 -1.89
N LEU A 476 -14.00 31.65 -1.24
CA LEU A 476 -13.78 30.83 -0.06
C LEU A 476 -14.78 31.17 1.06
N ALA A 477 -14.98 32.46 1.37
CA ALA A 477 -15.97 32.90 2.35
C ALA A 477 -17.39 32.40 2.01
N ARG A 478 -17.80 32.50 0.74
CA ARG A 478 -19.10 31.96 0.29
C ARG A 478 -19.20 30.44 0.46
N LEU A 479 -18.13 29.70 0.15
CA LEU A 479 -18.11 28.24 0.36
C LEU A 479 -18.22 27.89 1.84
N MET A 480 -17.53 28.62 2.71
CA MET A 480 -17.63 28.45 4.16
C MET A 480 -19.06 28.71 4.66
N GLN A 481 -19.69 29.79 4.20
CA GLN A 481 -21.08 30.11 4.51
C GLN A 481 -22.08 29.05 4.04
N VAL A 482 -21.87 28.51 2.84
CA VAL A 482 -22.74 27.46 2.28
C VAL A 482 -22.69 26.18 3.11
N TRP A 483 -21.50 25.80 3.58
CA TRP A 483 -21.27 24.53 4.27
C TRP A 483 -21.44 24.60 5.78
N MET A 484 -21.28 25.77 6.40
CA MET A 484 -21.48 25.93 7.85
C MET A 484 -22.88 25.45 8.27
N GLY A 485 -22.93 24.52 9.23
CA GLY A 485 -24.15 23.91 9.74
C GLY A 485 -24.79 22.84 8.83
N ARG A 486 -24.20 22.51 7.68
CA ARG A 486 -24.71 21.48 6.77
C ARG A 486 -24.27 20.08 7.17
N GLU A 487 -25.09 19.09 6.82
CA GLU A 487 -24.71 17.69 6.89
C GLU A 487 -23.61 17.37 5.86
N ILE A 488 -22.58 16.63 6.29
CA ILE A 488 -21.39 16.30 5.49
C ILE A 488 -20.97 14.82 5.62
N GLY A 489 -21.83 13.97 6.20
CA GLY A 489 -21.51 12.55 6.47
C GLY A 489 -21.15 11.76 5.21
N GLU A 490 -21.83 12.01 4.09
CA GLU A 490 -21.51 11.38 2.81
C GLU A 490 -20.12 11.79 2.32
N GLN A 491 -19.79 13.07 2.39
CA GLN A 491 -18.52 13.61 1.96
C GLN A 491 -17.38 13.16 2.88
N SER A 492 -17.65 12.97 4.18
CA SER A 492 -16.69 12.43 5.15
C SER A 492 -16.32 10.99 4.82
N ARG A 493 -17.32 10.14 4.52
CA ARG A 493 -17.07 8.76 4.08
C ARG A 493 -16.37 8.71 2.72
N ALA A 494 -16.75 9.57 1.77
CA ALA A 494 -16.09 9.66 0.47
C ALA A 494 -14.63 10.09 0.58
N ALA A 495 -14.31 11.03 1.49
CA ALA A 495 -12.94 11.42 1.80
C ALA A 495 -12.12 10.23 2.31
N ARG A 496 -12.66 9.46 3.28
CA ARG A 496 -11.98 8.26 3.80
C ARG A 496 -11.79 7.20 2.72
N GLN A 497 -12.81 6.93 1.92
CA GLN A 497 -12.73 5.96 0.82
C GLN A 497 -11.64 6.35 -0.20
N PHE A 498 -11.50 7.65 -0.49
CA PHE A 498 -10.42 8.12 -1.36
C PHE A 498 -9.04 7.90 -0.73
N ALA A 499 -8.87 8.22 0.56
CA ALA A 499 -7.62 7.96 1.29
C ALA A 499 -7.26 6.47 1.31
N GLU A 500 -8.23 5.58 1.54
CA GLU A 500 -8.03 4.12 1.49
C GLU A 500 -7.66 3.62 0.09
N SER A 501 -8.20 4.23 -0.97
CA SER A 501 -7.77 3.92 -2.35
C SER A 501 -6.32 4.32 -2.64
N ARG A 502 -5.77 5.20 -1.80
CA ARG A 502 -4.38 5.67 -1.81
C ARG A 502 -3.58 5.12 -0.61
N SER A 503 -4.06 4.10 0.11
CA SER A 503 -3.30 3.60 1.25
C SER A 503 -1.97 2.98 0.82
N TRP A 504 -1.03 2.85 1.76
CA TRP A 504 0.22 2.13 1.52
C TRP A 504 -0.04 0.72 0.99
N ASP A 505 -0.98 -0.03 1.57
CA ASP A 505 -1.35 -1.37 1.12
C ASP A 505 -1.81 -1.44 -0.35
N ARG A 506 -2.30 -0.33 -0.91
CA ARG A 506 -2.74 -0.25 -2.32
C ARG A 506 -1.66 0.27 -3.26
N GLN A 507 -0.69 1.03 -2.75
CA GLN A 507 0.36 1.63 -3.58
C GLN A 507 1.70 0.90 -3.46
N LEU A 508 1.93 0.09 -2.42
CA LEU A 508 3.21 -0.57 -2.17
C LEU A 508 3.65 -1.41 -3.36
N ASP A 509 2.78 -2.27 -3.88
CA ASP A 509 3.06 -3.11 -5.04
C ASP A 509 3.47 -2.29 -6.27
N ARG A 510 2.96 -1.05 -6.41
CA ARG A 510 3.32 -0.17 -7.52
C ARG A 510 4.72 0.42 -7.36
N PHE A 511 5.13 0.74 -6.14
CA PHE A 511 6.51 1.13 -5.84
C PHE A 511 7.46 -0.04 -6.08
N GLU A 512 7.14 -1.21 -5.54
CA GLU A 512 7.97 -2.42 -5.68
C GLU A 512 8.08 -2.86 -7.13
N ALA A 513 6.99 -2.87 -7.89
CA ALA A 513 7.01 -3.19 -9.32
C ALA A 513 7.87 -2.20 -10.11
N ALA A 514 7.76 -0.90 -9.82
CA ALA A 514 8.57 0.11 -10.50
C ALA A 514 10.08 -0.07 -10.22
N ILE A 515 10.43 -0.41 -8.99
CA ILE A 515 11.81 -0.74 -8.60
C ILE A 515 12.30 -2.01 -9.30
N GLN A 516 11.51 -3.09 -9.27
CA GLN A 516 11.87 -4.37 -9.87
C GLN A 516 12.04 -4.28 -11.39
N GLU A 517 11.11 -3.62 -12.09
CA GLU A 517 11.16 -3.42 -13.54
C GLU A 517 12.36 -2.55 -13.98
N LEU A 518 12.86 -1.66 -13.13
CA LEU A 518 13.98 -0.78 -13.47
C LEU A 518 15.35 -1.48 -13.36
N VAL A 519 15.44 -2.43 -12.43
CA VAL A 519 16.69 -3.13 -12.11
C VAL A 519 16.88 -4.40 -12.94
N ARG A 520 15.78 -5.03 -13.38
CA ARG A 520 15.79 -6.10 -14.39
C ARG A 520 16.10 -5.54 -15.79
#